data_AF-A0A255PQH2-F1
#
_entry.id   AF-A0A255PQH2-F1
#
_cell.length_a   1.000
_cell.length_b   1.000
_cell.length_c   1.000
_cell.angle_alpha   90.00
_cell.angle_beta   90.00
_cell.angle_gamma   90.00
#
_symmetry.space_group_name_H-M   'P 1'
#
loop_
_entity.id
_entity.type
_entity.pdbx_description
1 polymer ?
#
loop_
_entity_poly.entity_id
_entity_poly.type
_entity_poly.pdbx_seq_one_letter_code
_entity_poly.pdbx_strand_id
1 'polypeptide(L)'
;MSWTKWTRGPLAALAVCALLPLGAAACTTGEARGGTVSSSPVGQVLDETDDTGRNLREVPGKNAPEVRVEVTPDPAGGWDVRLAFRHFRGSPPDARPVPVAGRGLAHLFVDGRRVARLRTPAYHLPADRVPHGTHQITARLYADDGTVWAVHGKPVESTADVTVSGAETGTGEPPVATASPAAGG
;
A
#
# COMPACT_ATOMS: atom_id res chain seq x y z
N MET A 1 4.13 15.57 -45.13
CA MET A 1 4.90 16.81 -44.87
C MET A 1 4.22 17.95 -45.61
N SER A 2 3.71 18.96 -44.89
CA SER A 2 3.27 20.22 -45.50
C SER A 2 3.85 21.35 -44.66
N TRP A 3 4.90 21.98 -45.21
CA TRP A 3 5.47 23.21 -44.70
C TRP A 3 4.94 24.35 -45.55
N THR A 4 4.32 25.35 -44.92
CA THR A 4 4.13 26.65 -45.57
C THR A 4 4.95 27.68 -44.83
N LYS A 5 5.97 28.19 -45.53
CA LYS A 5 6.75 29.37 -45.14
C LYS A 5 5.89 30.61 -45.39
N TRP A 6 5.86 31.55 -44.45
CA TRP A 6 5.36 32.91 -44.72
C TRP A 6 6.50 33.91 -44.53
N THR A 7 6.75 34.65 -45.60
CA THR A 7 7.74 35.70 -45.79
C THR A 7 7.38 37.04 -45.12
N ARG A 8 8.45 37.76 -44.79
CA ARG A 8 8.53 39.07 -44.13
C ARG A 8 8.00 40.24 -44.98
N GLY A 9 7.63 41.34 -44.32
CA GLY A 9 7.53 42.69 -44.89
C GLY A 9 7.97 43.75 -43.84
N PRO A 10 8.84 44.74 -44.18
CA PRO A 10 9.46 45.69 -43.26
C PRO A 10 8.89 47.13 -43.38
N LEU A 11 9.26 48.02 -42.43
CA LEU A 11 9.50 49.49 -42.50
C LEU A 11 9.37 50.06 -41.06
N ALA A 12 10.44 50.44 -40.36
CA ALA A 12 11.33 51.62 -40.48
C ALA A 12 10.76 52.92 -39.86
N ALA A 13 11.46 53.41 -38.82
CA ALA A 13 11.74 54.82 -38.43
C ALA A 13 11.85 54.91 -36.88
N LEU A 14 13.05 54.84 -36.30
CA LEU A 14 13.95 55.96 -35.93
C LEU A 14 13.32 57.01 -35.01
N ALA A 15 13.67 56.94 -33.72
CA ALA A 15 13.86 58.11 -32.86
C ALA A 15 15.03 57.83 -31.91
N VAL A 16 16.10 58.59 -32.10
CA VAL A 16 17.31 58.65 -31.27
C VAL A 16 17.07 59.65 -30.15
N CYS A 17 17.35 59.28 -28.90
CA CYS A 17 17.69 60.24 -27.84
C CYS A 17 18.50 59.58 -26.70
N ALA A 18 19.74 60.07 -26.57
CA ALA A 18 20.52 60.34 -25.36
C ALA A 18 20.94 59.21 -24.39
N LEU A 19 22.21 59.31 -23.99
CA LEU A 19 23.04 58.38 -23.22
C LEU A 19 22.89 58.49 -21.68
N LEU A 20 22.85 57.32 -21.01
CA LEU A 20 23.58 56.83 -19.80
C LEU A 20 23.54 57.64 -18.47
N PRO A 21 23.55 56.99 -17.26
CA PRO A 21 24.42 55.86 -16.91
C PRO A 21 23.85 54.71 -16.03
N LEU A 22 24.68 53.66 -15.96
CA LEU A 22 24.79 52.56 -14.99
C LEU A 22 23.90 52.66 -13.74
N GLY A 23 22.92 51.75 -13.63
CA GLY A 23 22.25 51.37 -12.39
C GLY A 23 22.47 49.88 -12.13
N ALA A 24 23.02 49.56 -10.97
CA ALA A 24 23.52 48.24 -10.61
C ALA A 24 22.42 47.16 -10.51
N ALA A 25 22.90 45.94 -10.75
CA ALA A 25 22.28 44.64 -10.69
C ALA A 25 21.24 44.40 -9.57
N ALA A 26 20.17 43.74 -10.03
CA ALA A 26 19.54 42.55 -9.46
C ALA A 26 18.92 42.62 -8.05
N CYS A 27 17.59 42.46 -8.04
CA CYS A 27 16.80 42.00 -6.90
C CYS A 27 17.47 40.79 -6.26
N THR A 28 18.02 40.96 -5.05
CA THR A 28 18.45 39.81 -4.25
C THR A 28 17.19 39.22 -3.62
N THR A 29 16.53 38.32 -4.34
CA THR A 29 15.67 37.33 -3.70
C THR A 29 16.60 36.54 -2.78
N GLY A 30 16.49 36.79 -1.47
CA GLY A 30 17.18 36.00 -0.46
C GLY A 30 16.59 34.60 -0.49
N GLU A 31 17.12 33.75 -1.36
CA GLU A 31 16.82 32.32 -1.32
C GLU A 31 17.28 31.79 0.04
N ALA A 32 16.31 31.21 0.74
CA ALA A 32 16.53 30.41 1.92
C ALA A 32 17.55 29.33 1.58
N ARG A 33 18.78 29.48 2.09
CA ARG A 33 19.72 28.37 2.18
C ARG A 33 19.19 27.43 3.26
N GLY A 34 18.24 26.58 2.88
CA GLY A 34 17.89 25.36 3.58
C GLY A 34 19.08 24.41 3.53
N GLY A 35 20.09 24.68 4.36
CA GLY A 35 21.18 23.76 4.62
C GLY A 35 20.69 22.65 5.52
N THR A 36 19.98 21.67 4.96
CA THR A 36 19.90 20.35 5.56
C THR A 36 20.63 19.40 4.64
N VAL A 37 21.85 19.06 5.03
CA VAL A 37 22.48 17.81 4.63
C VAL A 37 21.63 16.71 5.25
N SER A 38 20.50 16.40 4.61
CA SER A 38 19.61 15.32 5.03
C SER A 38 20.35 14.04 4.70
N SER A 39 20.95 13.40 5.71
CA SER A 39 21.39 12.01 5.65
C SER A 39 20.35 11.25 4.85
N SER A 40 20.71 10.77 3.64
CA SER A 40 19.73 10.35 2.65
C SER A 40 18.69 9.44 3.31
N PRO A 41 17.44 9.91 3.48
CA PRO A 41 16.40 9.10 4.07
C PRO A 41 16.34 7.82 3.25
N VAL A 42 16.07 6.69 3.91
CA VAL A 42 15.87 5.44 3.19
C VAL A 42 14.69 5.63 2.25
N GLY A 43 14.96 5.78 0.95
CA GLY A 43 13.94 6.10 -0.04
C GLY A 43 13.38 7.53 0.03
N GLN A 44 12.63 7.91 -0.99
CA GLN A 44 11.92 9.19 -1.07
C GLN A 44 10.50 9.04 -0.53
N VAL A 45 10.07 9.94 0.34
CA VAL A 45 8.64 10.02 0.71
C VAL A 45 7.91 10.78 -0.39
N LEU A 46 6.86 10.18 -0.92
CA LEU A 46 6.02 10.75 -1.96
C LEU A 46 4.82 11.50 -1.34
N ASP A 47 4.18 12.36 -2.13
CA ASP A 47 2.95 13.05 -1.73
C ASP A 47 1.72 12.12 -1.85
N GLU A 48 1.83 11.06 -2.65
CA GLU A 48 0.83 10.00 -2.73
C GLU A 48 0.72 9.21 -1.43
N THR A 49 -0.50 8.75 -1.15
CA THR A 49 -0.82 7.93 0.02
C THR A 49 -1.46 6.61 -0.38
N ASP A 50 -1.41 5.63 0.52
CA ASP A 50 -2.27 4.46 0.42
C ASP A 50 -3.73 4.78 0.80
N ASP A 51 -4.61 3.77 0.74
CA ASP A 51 -6.03 3.91 1.13
C ASP A 51 -6.25 4.25 2.61
N THR A 52 -5.22 4.11 3.44
CA THR A 52 -5.27 4.48 4.87
C THR A 52 -4.76 5.90 5.12
N GLY A 53 -4.37 6.64 4.07
CA GLY A 53 -3.84 7.99 4.15
C GLY A 53 -2.37 8.05 4.61
N ARG A 54 -1.61 6.98 4.46
CA ARG A 54 -0.17 6.94 4.80
C ARG A 54 0.67 7.17 3.57
N ASN A 55 1.59 8.13 3.65
CA ASN A 55 2.48 8.47 2.54
C ASN A 55 3.31 7.26 2.09
N LEU A 56 3.50 7.17 0.78
CA LEU A 56 4.36 6.17 0.17
C LEU A 56 5.84 6.55 0.35
N ARG A 57 6.69 5.55 0.51
CA ARG A 57 8.14 5.65 0.60
C ARG A 57 8.74 4.82 -0.53
N GLU A 58 9.09 5.52 -1.61
CA GLU A 58 9.66 4.96 -2.82
C GLU A 58 11.10 4.49 -2.58
N VAL A 59 11.37 3.24 -2.95
CA VAL A 59 12.71 2.67 -3.00
C VAL A 59 13.01 2.10 -4.39
N PRO A 60 14.29 2.02 -4.79
CA PRO A 60 14.64 1.36 -6.05
C PRO A 60 14.14 -0.08 -6.08
N GLY A 61 13.59 -0.53 -7.22
CA GLY A 61 13.08 -1.90 -7.36
C GLY A 61 14.13 -2.99 -7.14
N LYS A 62 15.42 -2.67 -7.33
CA LYS A 62 16.52 -3.61 -7.02
C LYS A 62 16.61 -3.83 -5.50
N ASN A 63 16.37 -5.07 -5.07
CA ASN A 63 16.33 -5.47 -3.65
C ASN A 63 15.26 -4.72 -2.84
N ALA A 64 14.18 -4.26 -3.49
CA ALA A 64 13.04 -3.73 -2.78
C ALA A 64 12.44 -4.80 -1.86
N PRO A 65 11.83 -4.41 -0.72
CA PRO A 65 11.10 -5.35 0.11
C PRO A 65 9.95 -5.96 -0.71
N GLU A 66 9.63 -7.22 -0.43
CA GLU A 66 8.50 -7.94 -1.02
C GLU A 66 7.79 -8.75 0.06
N VAL A 67 6.50 -8.96 -0.14
CA VAL A 67 5.68 -9.87 0.65
C VAL A 67 4.81 -10.71 -0.27
N ARG A 68 4.60 -11.97 0.09
CA ARG A 68 3.53 -12.82 -0.44
C ARG A 68 2.65 -13.25 0.72
N VAL A 69 1.33 -13.22 0.52
CA VAL A 69 0.36 -13.77 1.46
C VAL A 69 -0.15 -15.12 0.96
N GLU A 70 -0.21 -16.07 1.88
CA GLU A 70 -0.84 -17.39 1.71
C GLU A 70 -1.87 -17.54 2.82
N VAL A 71 -3.07 -18.01 2.48
CA VAL A 71 -4.18 -18.15 3.42
C VAL A 71 -4.76 -19.55 3.28
N THR A 72 -4.84 -20.27 4.40
CA THR A 72 -5.36 -21.63 4.45
C THR A 72 -6.39 -21.77 5.58
N PRO A 73 -7.43 -22.60 5.44
CA PRO A 73 -8.34 -22.88 6.55
C PRO A 73 -7.57 -23.47 7.74
N ASP A 74 -7.85 -22.99 8.95
CA ASP A 74 -7.33 -23.56 10.19
C ASP A 74 -8.31 -24.65 10.70
N PRO A 75 -7.85 -25.89 10.98
CA PRO A 75 -8.69 -26.95 11.54
C PRO A 75 -9.38 -26.60 12.88
N ALA A 76 -8.81 -25.68 13.66
CA ALA A 76 -9.42 -25.16 14.89
C ALA A 76 -10.48 -24.07 14.62
N GLY A 77 -10.72 -23.74 13.36
CA GLY A 77 -11.64 -22.70 12.89
C GLY A 77 -10.92 -21.41 12.49
N GLY A 78 -11.45 -20.68 11.51
CA GLY A 78 -10.80 -19.48 10.97
C GLY A 78 -9.75 -19.82 9.91
N TRP A 79 -8.72 -18.97 9.80
CA TRP A 79 -7.74 -19.04 8.72
C TRP A 79 -6.32 -18.82 9.24
N ASP A 80 -5.40 -19.69 8.82
CA ASP A 80 -3.97 -19.49 8.97
C ASP A 80 -3.45 -18.59 7.84
N VAL A 81 -2.93 -17.43 8.22
CA VAL A 81 -2.28 -16.48 7.31
C VAL A 81 -0.76 -16.60 7.46
N ARG A 82 -0.09 -16.93 6.35
CA ARG A 82 1.36 -17.02 6.28
C ARG A 82 1.91 -15.97 5.31
N LEU A 83 2.94 -15.25 5.76
CA LEU A 83 3.64 -14.23 5.01
C LEU A 83 5.04 -14.71 4.65
N ALA A 84 5.36 -14.69 3.36
CA ALA A 84 6.72 -14.90 2.88
C ALA A 84 7.35 -13.56 2.51
N PHE A 85 8.41 -13.18 3.23
CA PHE A 85 9.13 -11.93 3.00
C PHE A 85 10.37 -12.13 2.14
N ARG A 86 10.67 -11.18 1.25
CA ARG A 86 12.00 -11.04 0.63
C ARG A 86 12.51 -9.62 0.81
N HIS A 87 13.81 -9.50 1.08
CA HIS A 87 14.45 -8.21 1.41
C HIS A 87 13.72 -7.41 2.50
N PHE A 88 12.94 -8.08 3.34
CA PHE A 88 12.15 -7.48 4.40
C PHE A 88 12.30 -8.28 5.69
N ARG A 89 12.41 -7.57 6.82
CA ARG A 89 12.45 -8.14 8.15
C ARG A 89 11.51 -7.38 9.07
N GLY A 90 10.69 -8.12 9.81
CA GLY A 90 9.91 -7.55 10.90
C GLY A 90 10.80 -6.88 11.94
N SER A 91 10.46 -5.65 12.29
CA SER A 91 11.14 -4.89 13.35
C SER A 91 10.84 -5.48 14.72
N PRO A 92 11.79 -5.42 15.68
CA PRO A 92 11.53 -5.81 17.05
C PRO A 92 10.47 -4.88 17.72
N PRO A 93 9.84 -5.31 18.82
CA PRO A 93 8.77 -4.53 19.48
C PRO A 93 9.17 -3.10 19.86
N ASP A 94 10.43 -2.91 20.26
CA ASP A 94 11.05 -1.67 20.75
C ASP A 94 11.74 -0.84 19.66
N ALA A 95 11.51 -1.17 18.38
CA ALA A 95 12.07 -0.41 17.27
C ALA A 95 11.66 1.07 17.34
N ARG A 96 12.64 1.96 17.11
CA ARG A 96 12.40 3.40 16.99
C ARG A 96 11.57 3.68 15.73
N PRO A 97 10.74 4.75 15.73
CA PRO A 97 9.93 5.13 14.57
C PRO A 97 10.77 5.84 13.51
N VAL A 98 11.76 5.13 12.95
CA VAL A 98 12.71 5.63 11.96
C VAL A 98 12.80 4.61 10.83
N PRO A 99 12.74 5.02 9.56
CA PRO A 99 12.78 4.09 8.44
C PRO A 99 14.16 3.44 8.31
N VAL A 100 14.19 2.11 8.20
CA VAL A 100 15.38 1.31 7.90
C VAL A 100 15.06 0.45 6.68
N ALA A 101 15.97 0.40 5.70
CA ALA A 101 15.74 -0.32 4.44
C ALA A 101 15.34 -1.77 4.69
N GLY A 102 14.24 -2.20 4.07
CA GLY A 102 13.74 -3.57 4.22
C GLY A 102 13.30 -3.91 5.65
N ARG A 103 12.83 -2.93 6.43
CA ARG A 103 12.39 -3.17 7.81
C ARG A 103 11.07 -2.47 8.13
N GLY A 104 10.32 -3.07 9.05
CA GLY A 104 9.17 -2.44 9.68
C GLY A 104 8.10 -3.47 10.05
N LEU A 105 6.85 -3.21 9.67
CA LEU A 105 5.70 -4.07 9.96
C LEU A 105 4.95 -4.46 8.69
N ALA A 106 4.38 -5.65 8.67
CA ALA A 106 3.34 -6.01 7.71
C ALA A 106 1.98 -5.69 8.33
N HIS A 107 1.16 -4.87 7.70
CA HIS A 107 -0.23 -4.68 8.09
C HIS A 107 -1.09 -5.64 7.29
N LEU A 108 -1.99 -6.35 7.98
CA LEU A 108 -2.93 -7.28 7.38
C LEU A 108 -4.30 -6.61 7.30
N PHE A 109 -4.95 -6.75 6.15
CA PHE A 109 -6.25 -6.19 5.84
C PHE A 109 -7.21 -7.29 5.37
N VAL A 110 -8.49 -7.13 5.70
CA VAL A 110 -9.60 -7.88 5.13
C VAL A 110 -10.54 -6.87 4.48
N ASP A 111 -10.75 -7.00 3.17
CA ASP A 111 -11.56 -6.07 2.37
C ASP A 111 -11.21 -4.59 2.61
N GLY A 112 -9.91 -4.29 2.63
CA GLY A 112 -9.37 -2.95 2.88
C GLY A 112 -9.42 -2.48 4.34
N ARG A 113 -9.97 -3.28 5.28
CA ARG A 113 -9.97 -2.94 6.71
C ARG A 113 -8.81 -3.60 7.42
N ARG A 114 -7.94 -2.80 8.06
CA ARG A 114 -6.80 -3.33 8.82
C ARG A 114 -7.28 -4.16 10.02
N VAL A 115 -6.84 -5.42 10.09
CA VAL A 115 -7.14 -6.34 11.19
C VAL A 115 -5.95 -6.61 12.10
N ALA A 116 -4.72 -6.50 11.58
CA ALA A 116 -3.51 -6.77 12.38
C ALA A 116 -2.29 -5.96 11.94
N ARG A 117 -1.34 -5.83 12.87
CA ARG A 117 0.02 -5.32 12.63
C ARG A 117 1.00 -6.42 13.02
N LEU A 118 1.75 -6.92 12.06
CA LEU A 118 2.53 -8.15 12.19
C LEU A 118 4.02 -7.83 12.12
N ARG A 119 4.76 -8.37 13.09
CA ARG A 119 6.24 -8.41 13.10
C ARG A 119 6.76 -9.81 12.75
N THR A 120 5.87 -10.80 12.78
CA THR A 120 6.13 -12.22 12.51
C THR A 120 5.38 -12.66 11.25
N PRO A 121 5.82 -13.74 10.58
CA PRO A 121 5.23 -14.18 9.33
C PRO A 121 3.94 -14.99 9.48
N ALA A 122 3.49 -15.31 10.70
CA ALA A 122 2.30 -16.11 10.94
C ALA A 122 1.26 -15.33 11.73
N TYR A 123 0.00 -15.47 11.36
CA TYR A 123 -1.15 -14.89 12.03
C TYR A 123 -2.38 -15.77 11.87
N HIS A 124 -3.08 -16.03 12.97
CA HIS A 124 -4.38 -16.69 12.93
C HIS A 124 -5.48 -15.64 12.79
N LEU A 125 -6.26 -15.73 11.72
CA LEU A 125 -7.37 -14.85 11.40
C LEU A 125 -8.69 -15.49 11.84
N PRO A 126 -9.39 -14.90 12.84
CA PRO A 126 -10.65 -15.43 13.34
C PRO A 126 -11.73 -15.53 12.26
N ALA A 127 -12.57 -16.56 12.34
CA ALA A 127 -13.64 -16.83 11.36
C ALA A 127 -14.66 -15.69 11.23
N ASP A 128 -14.95 -14.94 12.30
CA ASP A 128 -15.86 -13.79 12.28
C ASP A 128 -15.36 -12.63 11.40
N ARG A 129 -14.07 -12.62 11.06
CA ARG A 129 -13.47 -11.63 10.16
C ARG A 129 -13.64 -11.97 8.68
N VAL A 130 -13.93 -13.22 8.36
CA VAL A 130 -14.11 -13.71 6.99
C VAL A 130 -15.41 -14.52 6.94
N PRO A 131 -16.57 -13.83 6.98
CA PRO A 131 -17.86 -14.48 6.94
C PRO A 131 -18.12 -15.14 5.56
N HIS A 132 -19.33 -15.64 5.37
CA HIS A 132 -19.76 -16.21 4.09
C HIS A 132 -19.57 -15.22 2.93
N GLY A 133 -18.95 -15.68 1.85
CA GLY A 133 -18.66 -14.88 0.66
C GLY A 133 -17.20 -14.93 0.26
N THR A 134 -16.84 -14.09 -0.72
CA THR A 134 -15.46 -13.90 -1.16
C THR A 134 -14.87 -12.66 -0.51
N HIS A 135 -13.71 -12.81 0.11
CA HIS A 135 -13.01 -11.77 0.84
C HIS A 135 -11.57 -11.64 0.36
N GLN A 136 -11.05 -10.41 0.39
CA GLN A 136 -9.66 -10.12 0.03
C GLN A 136 -8.81 -9.98 1.27
N ILE A 137 -7.77 -10.81 1.37
CA ILE A 137 -6.78 -10.74 2.43
C ILE A 137 -5.51 -10.11 1.86
N THR A 138 -5.20 -8.88 2.28
CA THR A 138 -4.05 -8.12 1.78
C THR A 138 -3.01 -7.92 2.88
N ALA A 139 -1.76 -8.23 2.58
CA ALA A 139 -0.61 -7.86 3.40
C ALA A 139 0.16 -6.73 2.74
N ARG A 140 0.32 -5.59 3.42
CA ARG A 140 1.07 -4.41 2.96
C ARG A 140 2.23 -4.10 3.89
N LEU A 141 3.38 -3.72 3.35
CA LEU A 141 4.58 -3.42 4.12
C LEU A 141 4.70 -1.93 4.48
N TYR A 142 4.96 -1.67 5.74
CA TYR A 142 5.18 -0.34 6.30
C TYR A 142 6.56 -0.25 6.94
N ALA A 143 7.20 0.90 6.83
CA ALA A 143 8.38 1.26 7.61
C ALA A 143 8.00 1.56 9.07
N ASP A 144 8.98 1.61 9.97
CA ASP A 144 8.74 1.87 11.40
C ASP A 144 8.23 3.29 11.70
N ASP A 145 8.48 4.25 10.82
CA ASP A 145 7.88 5.60 10.88
C ASP A 145 6.41 5.64 10.38
N GLY A 146 5.90 4.49 9.93
CA GLY A 146 4.54 4.33 9.42
C GLY A 146 4.33 4.80 7.98
N THR A 147 5.38 5.11 7.22
CA THR A 147 5.28 5.25 5.76
C THR A 147 5.13 3.87 5.10
N VAL A 148 4.49 3.82 3.94
CA VAL A 148 4.24 2.57 3.19
C VAL A 148 5.42 2.32 2.27
N TRP A 149 6.05 1.15 2.31
CA TRP A 149 7.08 0.82 1.33
C TRP A 149 6.46 0.80 -0.07
N ALA A 150 7.11 1.44 -1.04
CA ALA A 150 6.62 1.52 -2.41
C ALA A 150 7.73 1.31 -3.44
N VAL A 151 7.34 0.79 -4.60
CA VAL A 151 8.19 0.66 -5.78
C VAL A 151 7.39 1.12 -6.99
N HIS A 152 7.98 2.03 -7.78
CA HIS A 152 7.33 2.69 -8.90
C HIS A 152 6.00 3.35 -8.52
N GLY A 153 5.97 4.00 -7.35
CA GLY A 153 4.79 4.70 -6.82
C GLY A 153 3.65 3.78 -6.39
N LYS A 154 3.88 2.45 -6.30
CA LYS A 154 2.88 1.47 -5.88
C LYS A 154 3.26 0.89 -4.52
N PRO A 155 2.30 0.74 -3.58
CA PRO A 155 2.53 0.01 -2.35
C PRO A 155 3.12 -1.38 -2.58
N VAL A 156 4.06 -1.77 -1.74
CA VAL A 156 4.54 -3.14 -1.65
C VAL A 156 3.52 -3.95 -0.85
N GLU A 157 2.71 -4.72 -1.56
CA GLU A 157 1.65 -5.54 -0.99
C GLU A 157 1.39 -6.81 -1.79
N SER A 158 0.66 -7.74 -1.18
CA SER A 158 0.17 -8.97 -1.82
C SER A 158 -1.22 -9.30 -1.28
N THR A 159 -2.09 -9.75 -2.18
CA THR A 159 -3.49 -10.08 -1.88
C THR A 159 -3.77 -11.54 -2.25
N ALA A 160 -4.55 -12.21 -1.41
CA ALA A 160 -5.15 -13.52 -1.69
C ALA A 160 -6.67 -13.44 -1.50
N ASP A 161 -7.42 -14.06 -2.41
CA ASP A 161 -8.86 -14.19 -2.30
C ASP A 161 -9.20 -15.47 -1.50
N VAL A 162 -10.15 -15.34 -0.59
CA VAL A 162 -10.69 -16.44 0.20
C VAL A 162 -12.20 -16.50 -0.02
N THR A 163 -12.71 -17.67 -0.41
CA THR A 163 -14.15 -17.89 -0.57
C THR A 163 -14.65 -18.85 0.49
N VAL A 164 -15.60 -18.37 1.30
CA VAL A 164 -16.28 -19.15 2.33
C VAL A 164 -17.67 -19.48 1.85
N SER A 165 -17.88 -20.73 1.46
CA SER A 165 -19.20 -21.26 1.17
C SER A 165 -19.83 -21.78 2.46
N GLY A 166 -21.12 -21.54 2.63
CA GLY A 166 -21.86 -22.05 3.77
C GLY A 166 -21.98 -23.55 3.59
N ALA A 167 -21.41 -24.32 4.50
CA ALA A 167 -22.03 -25.60 4.78
C ALA A 167 -23.36 -25.24 5.45
N GLU A 168 -24.46 -25.37 4.71
CA GLU A 168 -25.73 -25.64 5.38
C GLU A 168 -25.45 -26.87 6.24
N THR A 169 -25.27 -26.67 7.54
CA THR A 169 -25.47 -27.75 8.50
C THR A 169 -26.92 -28.13 8.34
N GLY A 170 -27.18 -29.07 7.42
CA GLY A 170 -28.43 -29.80 7.33
C GLY A 170 -28.62 -30.45 8.69
N THR A 171 -29.32 -29.72 9.56
CA THR A 171 -29.91 -30.29 10.75
C THR A 171 -30.90 -31.29 10.20
N GLY A 172 -30.53 -32.57 10.26
CA GLY A 172 -31.39 -33.66 9.87
C GLY A 172 -32.70 -33.52 10.62
N GLU A 173 -33.78 -33.35 9.88
CA GLU A 173 -35.09 -33.79 10.36
C GLU A 173 -35.08 -35.32 10.24
N PRO A 174 -35.11 -36.07 11.35
CA PRO A 174 -35.29 -37.52 11.25
C PRO A 174 -36.65 -37.78 10.58
N PRO A 175 -36.79 -38.77 9.67
CA PRO A 175 -38.09 -39.14 9.15
C PRO A 175 -38.96 -39.53 10.34
N VAL A 176 -40.07 -38.81 10.54
CA VAL A 176 -41.13 -39.17 11.49
C VAL A 176 -41.59 -40.57 11.11
N ALA A 177 -41.17 -41.56 11.89
CA ALA A 177 -41.69 -42.91 11.79
C ALA A 177 -43.14 -42.87 12.26
N THR A 178 -44.08 -42.86 11.32
CA THR A 178 -45.50 -43.08 11.60
C THR A 178 -45.65 -44.49 12.15
N ALA A 179 -45.78 -44.60 13.48
CA ALA A 179 -46.16 -45.84 14.13
C ALA A 179 -47.57 -46.23 13.67
N SER A 180 -47.66 -47.36 12.98
CA SER A 180 -48.90 -47.99 12.58
C SER A 180 -49.50 -48.71 13.80
N PRO A 181 -50.75 -48.45 14.22
CA PRO A 181 -51.35 -49.21 15.31
C PRO A 181 -51.73 -50.61 14.82
N ALA A 182 -51.15 -51.62 15.48
CA ALA A 182 -51.62 -52.99 15.38
C ALA A 182 -52.98 -53.10 16.07
N ALA A 183 -54.02 -53.43 15.29
CA ALA A 183 -55.30 -53.90 15.82
C ALA A 183 -55.28 -55.44 15.77
N GLY A 184 -55.15 -56.06 16.95
CA GLY A 184 -55.55 -57.44 17.19
C GLY A 184 -56.91 -57.44 17.89
N GLY A 185 -57.80 -58.33 17.45
CA GLY A 185 -59.15 -58.53 17.99
C GLY A 185 -60.08 -59.13 16.96
#